data_AF-A0A815A2R6-F1
#
_entry.id   AF-A0A815A2R6-F1
#
_cell.length_a   1.000
_cell.length_b   1.000
_cell.length_c   1.000
_cell.angle_alpha   90.00
_cell.angle_beta   90.00
_cell.angle_gamma   90.00
#
_symmetry.space_group_name_H-M   'P 1'
#
loop_
_entity.id
_entity.type
_entity.pdbx_description
1 polymer ?
#
loop_
_entity_poly.entity_id
_entity_poly.type
_entity_poly.pdbx_seq_one_letter_code
_entity_poly.pdbx_strand_id
1 'polypeptide(L)'
;MSSSWYDLLLSIYNATINMYKIIPPIHIAFGTFGNVFNMIIFTRPNLRNNPCSIYFLASSINNLFFIYLLTALRYISFMLDLNFTQSSNLLCKISILVQYVPFSLVIWFPVLASIDRFLSSSRTVRLRQLSSVSVARRVIIGIYIVFLLIHVHMPIFYESAWDNDAFGCGISSYQYFLFFTFFGPIVACLLPILLMCIFAISIVHNVRSTRNRVFQQTGVARNERLRSEDRQMATMLLFQILVTILLSLPYVSTSLYYAFDLVILDNTLSLLGQIIFRCAQALAMFLFYTNSITGFYIYTLTSPKFRAEMQRCVNEIGFG
;
A
#
# COMPACT_ATOMS: atom_id res chain seq x y z
N MET A 1 1.92 -43.12 8.26
CA MET A 1 1.89 -41.73 8.77
C MET A 1 1.03 -41.72 10.02
N SER A 2 1.48 -41.14 11.14
CA SER A 2 0.63 -41.08 12.36
C SER A 2 -0.55 -40.14 12.14
N SER A 3 -1.70 -40.46 12.74
CA SER A 3 -2.93 -39.65 12.68
C SER A 3 -2.67 -38.18 13.04
N SER A 4 -1.83 -37.93 14.05
CA SER A 4 -1.46 -36.58 14.48
C SER A 4 -0.78 -35.72 13.41
N TRP A 5 0.04 -36.29 12.52
CA TRP A 5 0.69 -35.52 11.44
C TRP A 5 -0.32 -35.10 10.37
N TYR A 6 -1.27 -35.97 10.06
CA TYR A 6 -2.35 -35.68 9.11
C TYR A 6 -3.28 -34.59 9.65
N ASP A 7 -3.62 -34.65 10.93
CA ASP A 7 -4.47 -33.65 11.59
C ASP A 7 -3.83 -32.25 11.60
N LEU A 8 -2.50 -32.18 11.82
CA LEU A 8 -1.76 -30.92 11.75
C LEU A 8 -1.77 -30.33 10.33
N LEU A 9 -1.51 -31.15 9.32
CA LEU A 9 -1.54 -30.72 7.91
C LEU A 9 -2.90 -30.15 7.54
N LEU A 10 -3.97 -30.87 7.88
CA LEU A 10 -5.34 -30.46 7.62
C LEU A 10 -5.69 -29.15 8.34
N SER A 11 -5.24 -29.00 9.58
CA SER A 11 -5.47 -27.77 10.37
C SER A 11 -4.83 -26.54 9.72
N ILE A 12 -3.58 -26.63 9.28
CA ILE A 12 -2.86 -25.49 8.66
C ILE A 12 -3.45 -25.17 7.28
N TYR A 13 -3.81 -26.19 6.50
CA TYR A 13 -4.47 -26.03 5.22
C TYR A 13 -5.82 -25.32 5.38
N ASN A 14 -6.66 -25.79 6.31
CA ASN A 14 -7.95 -25.16 6.63
C ASN A 14 -7.78 -23.73 7.14
N ALA A 15 -6.74 -23.45 7.95
CA ALA A 15 -6.43 -22.10 8.38
C ALA A 15 -6.15 -21.18 7.18
N THR A 16 -5.38 -21.65 6.19
CA THR A 16 -5.10 -20.90 4.96
C THR A 16 -6.39 -20.59 4.20
N ILE A 17 -7.26 -21.59 3.99
CA ILE A 17 -8.57 -21.40 3.35
C ILE A 17 -9.42 -20.38 4.11
N ASN A 18 -9.48 -20.49 5.44
CA ASN A 18 -10.26 -19.59 6.27
C ASN A 18 -9.75 -18.14 6.19
N MET A 19 -8.44 -17.92 6.03
CA MET A 19 -7.90 -16.58 5.77
C MET A 19 -8.49 -15.99 4.48
N TYR A 20 -8.51 -16.75 3.38
CA TYR A 20 -9.10 -16.31 2.11
C TYR A 20 -10.62 -16.09 2.18
N LYS A 21 -11.33 -16.76 3.10
CA LYS A 21 -12.77 -16.56 3.33
C LYS A 21 -13.07 -15.34 4.19
N ILE A 22 -12.29 -15.10 5.24
CA ILE A 22 -12.63 -14.15 6.32
C ILE A 22 -11.96 -12.78 6.14
N ILE A 23 -10.69 -12.75 5.73
CA ILE A 23 -9.91 -11.50 5.70
C ILE A 23 -10.38 -10.55 4.58
N PRO A 24 -10.64 -11.00 3.33
CA PRO A 24 -11.04 -10.08 2.26
C PRO A 24 -12.32 -9.28 2.55
N PRO A 25 -13.42 -9.86 3.07
CA PRO A 25 -14.60 -9.09 3.46
C PRO A 25 -14.30 -7.99 4.49
N ILE A 26 -13.45 -8.30 5.49
CA ILE A 26 -13.01 -7.32 6.49
C ILE A 26 -12.22 -6.20 5.81
N HIS A 27 -11.31 -6.55 4.90
CA HIS A 27 -10.54 -5.57 4.14
C HIS A 27 -11.42 -4.66 3.28
N ILE A 28 -12.44 -5.23 2.62
CA ILE A 28 -13.39 -4.47 1.81
C ILE A 28 -14.20 -3.53 2.70
N ALA A 29 -14.75 -4.01 3.82
CA ALA A 29 -15.59 -3.21 4.70
C ALA A 29 -14.80 -2.03 5.33
N PHE A 30 -13.70 -2.33 6.03
CA PHE A 30 -12.89 -1.31 6.71
C PHE A 30 -12.15 -0.42 5.71
N GLY A 31 -11.65 -1.00 4.62
CA GLY A 31 -10.97 -0.26 3.56
C GLY A 31 -11.89 0.70 2.82
N THR A 32 -13.11 0.28 2.48
CA THR A 32 -14.10 1.17 1.85
C THR A 32 -14.46 2.31 2.79
N PHE A 33 -14.83 1.98 4.03
CA PHE A 33 -15.17 2.97 5.04
C PHE A 33 -14.06 3.99 5.22
N GLY A 34 -12.84 3.55 5.53
CA GLY A 34 -11.71 4.44 5.80
C GLY A 34 -11.34 5.31 4.60
N ASN A 35 -11.22 4.74 3.40
CA ASN A 35 -10.80 5.49 2.23
C ASN A 35 -11.86 6.49 1.74
N VAL A 36 -13.16 6.17 1.84
CA VAL A 36 -14.22 7.13 1.52
C VAL A 36 -14.21 8.31 2.50
N PHE A 37 -14.09 8.06 3.81
CA PHE A 37 -14.00 9.14 4.79
C PHE A 37 -12.74 9.99 4.61
N ASN A 38 -11.59 9.39 4.30
CA ASN A 38 -10.39 10.14 3.92
C ASN A 38 -10.65 11.05 2.73
N MET A 39 -11.31 10.56 1.68
CA MET A 39 -11.64 11.38 0.50
C MET A 39 -12.50 12.58 0.87
N ILE A 40 -13.55 12.37 1.66
CA ILE A 40 -14.43 13.45 2.15
C ILE A 40 -13.61 14.47 2.95
N ILE A 41 -12.78 14.02 3.89
CA ILE A 41 -12.02 14.92 4.78
C ILE A 41 -10.93 15.68 4.02
N PHE A 42 -10.13 15.03 3.17
CA PHE A 42 -9.04 15.68 2.45
C PHE A 42 -9.49 16.64 1.34
N THR A 43 -10.74 16.52 0.88
CA THR A 43 -11.34 17.47 -0.08
C THR A 43 -11.87 18.75 0.59
N ARG A 44 -11.91 18.82 1.93
CA ARG A 44 -12.38 20.00 2.67
C ARG A 44 -11.47 21.21 2.45
N PRO A 45 -12.02 22.46 2.50
CA PRO A 45 -11.25 23.68 2.25
C PRO A 45 -9.96 23.83 3.08
N ASN A 46 -9.97 23.34 4.32
CA ASN A 46 -8.84 23.44 5.25
C ASN A 46 -7.69 22.47 4.95
N LEU A 47 -7.92 21.45 4.11
CA LEU A 47 -6.94 20.41 3.78
C LEU A 47 -6.62 20.35 2.28
N ARG A 48 -7.56 20.66 1.39
CA ARG A 48 -7.40 20.55 -0.07
C ARG A 48 -6.32 21.44 -0.68
N ASN A 49 -5.91 22.49 0.04
CA ASN A 49 -4.85 23.40 -0.41
C ASN A 49 -3.45 22.98 0.08
N ASN A 50 -3.35 21.94 0.91
CA ASN A 50 -2.06 21.42 1.36
C ASN A 50 -1.55 20.34 0.39
N PRO A 51 -0.34 20.48 -0.18
CA PRO A 51 0.21 19.52 -1.14
C PRO A 51 0.25 18.06 -0.62
N CYS A 52 0.57 17.85 0.66
CA CYS A 52 0.62 16.51 1.26
C CYS A 52 -0.76 15.87 1.38
N SER A 53 -1.79 16.64 1.70
CA SER A 53 -3.17 16.17 1.72
C SER A 53 -3.61 15.66 0.34
N ILE A 54 -3.10 16.24 -0.75
CA ILE A 54 -3.41 15.80 -2.11
C ILE A 54 -2.85 14.41 -2.41
N TYR A 55 -1.66 14.08 -1.88
CA TYR A 55 -1.12 12.71 -1.98
C TYR A 55 -1.91 11.71 -1.13
N PHE A 56 -2.37 12.09 0.07
CA PHE A 56 -3.23 11.23 0.88
C PHE A 56 -4.61 11.00 0.25
N LEU A 57 -5.16 12.02 -0.40
CA LEU A 57 -6.38 11.90 -1.19
C LEU A 57 -6.18 10.95 -2.38
N ALA A 58 -5.12 11.12 -3.15
CA ALA A 58 -4.79 10.24 -4.27
C ALA A 58 -4.55 8.79 -3.81
N SER A 59 -3.87 8.61 -2.67
CA SER A 59 -3.70 7.31 -2.00
C SER A 59 -5.04 6.66 -1.70
N SER A 60 -5.99 7.43 -1.14
CA SER A 60 -7.31 6.90 -0.76
C SER A 60 -8.12 6.45 -1.98
N ILE A 61 -8.05 7.20 -3.08
CA ILE A 61 -8.66 6.81 -4.37
C ILE A 61 -8.00 5.54 -4.92
N ASN A 62 -6.67 5.48 -4.94
CA ASN A 62 -5.92 4.31 -5.37
C ASN A 62 -6.24 3.06 -4.54
N ASN A 63 -6.36 3.22 -3.24
CA ASN A 63 -6.69 2.13 -2.32
C ASN A 63 -8.09 1.56 -2.60
N LEU A 64 -9.07 2.38 -2.98
CA LEU A 64 -10.37 1.88 -3.42
C LEU A 64 -10.25 1.07 -4.72
N PHE A 65 -9.49 1.56 -5.70
CA PHE A 65 -9.22 0.78 -6.92
C PHE A 65 -8.55 -0.56 -6.58
N PHE A 66 -7.54 -0.56 -5.71
CA PHE A 66 -6.89 -1.78 -5.24
C PHE A 66 -7.88 -2.73 -4.54
N ILE A 67 -8.69 -2.23 -3.60
CA ILE A 67 -9.66 -3.04 -2.86
C ILE A 67 -10.67 -3.69 -3.80
N TYR A 68 -11.24 -2.93 -4.75
CA TYR A 68 -12.28 -3.47 -5.61
C TYR A 68 -11.73 -4.30 -6.79
N LEU A 69 -10.72 -3.79 -7.50
CA LEU A 69 -10.16 -4.46 -8.68
C LEU A 69 -9.28 -5.66 -8.33
N LEU A 70 -8.72 -5.71 -7.12
CA LEU A 70 -7.94 -6.86 -6.67
C LEU A 70 -8.68 -7.68 -5.62
N THR A 71 -8.90 -7.09 -4.45
CA THR A 71 -9.35 -7.86 -3.27
C THR A 71 -10.77 -8.40 -3.47
N ALA A 72 -11.71 -7.57 -3.93
CA ALA A 72 -13.09 -7.99 -4.16
C ALA A 72 -13.22 -8.96 -5.33
N LEU A 73 -12.60 -8.68 -6.48
CA LEU A 73 -12.63 -9.59 -7.63
C LEU A 73 -12.02 -10.96 -7.30
N ARG A 74 -10.87 -11.01 -6.60
CA ARG A 74 -10.27 -12.28 -6.16
C ARG A 74 -11.14 -13.01 -5.14
N TYR A 75 -11.76 -12.28 -4.20
CA TYR A 75 -12.66 -12.88 -3.22
C TYR A 75 -13.90 -13.49 -3.88
N ILE A 76 -14.55 -12.78 -4.78
CA ILE A 76 -15.70 -13.30 -5.52
C ILE A 76 -15.29 -14.52 -6.35
N SER A 77 -14.13 -14.46 -7.01
CA SER A 77 -13.62 -15.59 -7.81
C SER A 77 -13.39 -16.83 -6.94
N PHE A 78 -12.83 -16.63 -5.74
CA PHE A 78 -12.58 -17.70 -4.77
C PHE A 78 -13.87 -18.26 -4.15
N MET A 79 -14.90 -17.43 -3.90
CA MET A 79 -16.13 -17.88 -3.26
C MET A 79 -17.11 -18.55 -4.22
N LEU A 80 -17.08 -18.16 -5.50
CA LEU A 80 -17.96 -18.72 -6.54
C LEU A 80 -17.31 -19.84 -7.35
N ASP A 81 -16.03 -20.15 -7.09
CA ASP A 81 -15.18 -20.98 -7.96
C ASP A 81 -15.23 -20.51 -9.44
N LEU A 82 -15.50 -19.20 -9.65
CA LEU A 82 -15.63 -18.56 -10.95
C LEU A 82 -14.42 -17.66 -11.20
N ASN A 83 -13.47 -18.12 -11.99
CA ASN A 83 -12.31 -17.30 -12.29
C ASN A 83 -12.58 -16.36 -13.48
N PHE A 84 -12.98 -15.12 -13.21
CA PHE A 84 -13.27 -14.14 -14.27
C PHE A 84 -12.07 -13.82 -15.18
N THR A 85 -10.84 -13.87 -14.63
CA THR A 85 -9.59 -13.68 -15.39
C THR A 85 -9.27 -14.83 -16.33
N GLN A 86 -10.03 -15.92 -16.26
CA GLN A 86 -9.86 -17.14 -17.01
C GLN A 86 -10.83 -17.24 -18.20
N SER A 87 -11.66 -16.22 -18.42
CA SER A 87 -12.59 -16.20 -19.55
C SER A 87 -11.92 -15.93 -20.90
N SER A 88 -10.80 -15.18 -20.93
CA SER A 88 -10.01 -14.98 -22.15
C SER A 88 -8.56 -14.56 -21.87
N ASN A 89 -7.66 -14.84 -22.82
CA ASN A 89 -6.26 -14.41 -22.76
C ASN A 89 -6.12 -12.87 -22.68
N LEU A 90 -6.97 -12.15 -23.42
CA LEU A 90 -6.99 -10.69 -23.39
C LEU A 90 -7.37 -10.16 -22.00
N LEU A 91 -8.41 -10.74 -21.38
CA LEU A 91 -8.83 -10.36 -20.03
C LEU A 91 -7.76 -10.70 -18.98
N CYS A 92 -7.09 -11.85 -19.07
CA CYS A 92 -5.95 -12.19 -18.22
C CYS A 92 -4.87 -11.10 -18.27
N LYS A 93 -4.41 -10.76 -19.48
CA LYS A 93 -3.36 -9.76 -19.72
C LYS A 93 -3.72 -8.36 -19.21
N ILE A 94 -4.92 -7.87 -19.53
CA ILE A 94 -5.38 -6.55 -19.08
C ILE A 94 -5.58 -6.52 -17.57
N SER A 95 -6.18 -7.56 -16.99
CA SER A 95 -6.47 -7.64 -15.56
C SER A 95 -5.19 -7.56 -14.73
N ILE A 96 -4.11 -8.22 -15.17
CA ILE A 96 -2.81 -8.14 -14.50
C ILE A 96 -2.30 -6.69 -14.49
N LEU A 97 -2.25 -6.01 -15.64
CA LEU A 97 -1.77 -4.62 -15.68
C LEU A 97 -2.62 -3.70 -14.79
N VAL A 98 -3.94 -3.81 -14.89
CA VAL A 98 -4.91 -3.00 -14.12
C VAL A 98 -4.82 -3.25 -12.61
N GLN A 99 -4.43 -4.47 -12.19
CA GLN A 99 -4.27 -4.83 -10.77
C GLN A 99 -2.91 -4.42 -10.20
N TYR A 100 -1.82 -4.61 -10.94
CA TYR A 100 -0.46 -4.40 -10.43
C TYR A 100 -0.08 -2.93 -10.24
N VAL A 101 -0.61 -2.03 -11.08
CA VAL A 101 -0.41 -0.59 -10.95
C VAL A 101 -0.95 -0.07 -9.60
N PRO A 102 -2.25 -0.22 -9.27
CA PRO A 102 -2.77 0.25 -7.99
C PRO A 102 -2.18 -0.50 -6.80
N PHE A 103 -1.89 -1.80 -6.94
CA PHE A 103 -1.17 -2.58 -5.91
C PHE A 103 0.16 -1.95 -5.52
N SER A 104 0.98 -1.58 -6.52
CA SER A 104 2.26 -0.92 -6.25
C SER A 104 2.03 0.44 -5.60
N LEU A 105 1.09 1.21 -6.12
CA LEU A 105 0.86 2.59 -5.68
C LEU A 105 0.37 2.72 -4.23
N VAL A 106 -0.19 1.66 -3.62
CA VAL A 106 -0.61 1.65 -2.20
C VAL A 106 0.49 2.21 -1.28
N ILE A 107 1.74 1.81 -1.49
CA ILE A 107 2.86 2.26 -0.63
C ILE A 107 3.73 3.35 -1.29
N TRP A 108 3.65 3.51 -2.61
CA TRP A 108 4.37 4.59 -3.29
C TRP A 108 3.72 5.96 -3.08
N PHE A 109 2.41 6.05 -2.82
CA PHE A 109 1.80 7.33 -2.41
C PHE A 109 2.34 7.85 -1.05
N PRO A 110 2.46 7.03 0.00
CA PRO A 110 3.20 7.40 1.21
C PRO A 110 4.65 7.84 0.96
N VAL A 111 5.37 7.23 0.01
CA VAL A 111 6.72 7.70 -0.40
C VAL A 111 6.64 9.12 -0.96
N LEU A 112 5.73 9.38 -1.90
CA LEU A 112 5.55 10.71 -2.49
C LEU A 112 5.15 11.76 -1.45
N ALA A 113 4.26 11.41 -0.52
CA ALA A 113 3.91 12.27 0.61
C ALA A 113 5.13 12.57 1.49
N SER A 114 6.04 11.60 1.67
CA SER A 114 7.29 11.77 2.43
C SER A 114 8.28 12.69 1.74
N ILE A 115 8.39 12.57 0.41
CA ILE A 115 9.17 13.48 -0.41
C ILE A 115 8.62 14.90 -0.29
N ASP A 116 7.30 15.09 -0.47
CA ASP A 116 6.66 16.39 -0.37
C ASP A 116 6.87 17.03 1.02
N ARG A 117 6.70 16.25 2.09
CA ARG A 117 6.97 16.72 3.46
C ARG A 117 8.43 17.03 3.72
N PHE A 118 9.36 16.28 3.14
CA PHE A 118 10.77 16.64 3.19
C PHE A 118 11.03 17.98 2.48
N LEU A 119 10.47 18.16 1.27
CA LEU A 119 10.60 19.40 0.51
C LEU A 119 10.01 20.59 1.26
N SER A 120 8.80 20.44 1.82
CA SER A 120 8.09 21.50 2.56
C SER A 120 8.81 21.89 3.86
N SER A 121 9.46 20.93 4.53
CA SER A 121 10.24 21.16 5.76
C SER A 121 11.68 21.59 5.52
N SER A 122 12.14 21.61 4.26
CA SER A 122 13.51 21.96 3.92
C SER A 122 13.85 23.42 4.26
N ARG A 123 15.11 23.68 4.63
CA ARG A 123 15.60 25.03 4.90
C ARG A 123 15.70 25.87 3.64
N THR A 124 15.89 25.23 2.49
CA THR A 124 16.11 25.91 1.21
C THR A 124 14.80 26.37 0.61
N VAL A 125 14.64 27.68 0.37
CA VAL A 125 13.42 28.27 -0.23
C VAL A 125 13.04 27.59 -1.54
N ARG A 126 14.02 27.36 -2.43
CA ARG A 126 13.82 26.69 -3.71
C ARG A 126 13.23 25.29 -3.56
N LEU A 127 13.66 24.53 -2.56
CA LEU A 127 13.13 23.18 -2.29
C LEU A 127 11.70 23.23 -1.75
N ARG A 128 11.39 24.19 -0.87
CA ARG A 128 10.03 24.40 -0.35
C ARG A 128 9.03 24.77 -1.46
N GLN A 129 9.45 25.56 -2.44
CA GLN A 129 8.60 25.94 -3.58
C GLN A 129 8.17 24.75 -4.45
N LEU A 130 8.91 23.63 -4.42
CA LEU A 130 8.52 22.40 -5.12
C LEU A 130 7.34 21.70 -4.44
N SER A 131 7.16 21.89 -3.12
CA SER A 131 5.97 21.44 -2.40
C SER A 131 4.80 22.40 -2.69
N SER A 132 4.16 22.22 -3.83
CA SER A 132 2.96 22.97 -4.22
C SER A 132 1.86 22.03 -4.75
N VAL A 133 0.61 22.46 -4.67
CA VAL A 133 -0.54 21.67 -5.15
C VAL A 133 -0.44 21.38 -6.65
N SER A 134 0.06 22.34 -7.43
CA SER A 134 0.25 22.18 -8.88
C SER A 134 1.27 21.08 -9.20
N VAL A 135 2.38 21.06 -8.47
CA VAL A 135 3.42 20.03 -8.60
C VAL A 135 2.86 18.68 -8.14
N ALA A 136 2.18 18.63 -6.99
CA ALA A 136 1.59 17.40 -6.47
C ALA A 136 0.66 16.72 -7.48
N ARG A 137 -0.23 17.48 -8.12
CA ARG A 137 -1.12 16.95 -9.17
C ARG A 137 -0.35 16.37 -10.36
N ARG A 138 0.70 17.07 -10.83
CA ARG A 138 1.55 16.58 -11.94
C ARG A 138 2.32 15.32 -11.54
N VAL A 139 2.86 15.27 -10.32
CA VAL A 139 3.57 14.11 -9.79
C VAL A 139 2.64 12.90 -9.66
N ILE A 140 1.39 13.10 -9.22
CA ILE A 140 0.39 12.02 -9.15
C ILE A 140 0.10 11.44 -10.54
N ILE A 141 -0.11 12.29 -11.55
CA ILE A 141 -0.31 11.80 -12.93
C ILE A 141 0.95 11.07 -13.42
N GLY A 142 2.12 11.67 -13.17
CA GLY A 142 3.41 11.08 -13.53
C GLY A 142 3.65 9.71 -12.90
N ILE A 143 3.31 9.50 -11.62
CA ILE A 143 3.55 8.22 -10.95
C ILE A 143 2.68 7.10 -11.52
N TYR A 144 1.42 7.38 -11.90
CA TYR A 144 0.61 6.39 -12.61
C TYR A 144 1.21 6.00 -13.96
N ILE A 145 1.70 6.98 -14.73
CA ILE A 145 2.36 6.72 -16.02
C ILE A 145 3.63 5.89 -15.81
N VAL A 146 4.47 6.25 -14.84
CA VAL A 146 5.68 5.50 -14.50
C VAL A 146 5.36 4.06 -14.13
N PHE A 147 4.38 3.81 -13.26
CA PHE A 147 4.01 2.46 -12.88
C PHE A 147 3.34 1.66 -14.00
N LEU A 148 2.60 2.32 -14.89
CA LEU A 148 2.08 1.69 -16.09
C LEU A 148 3.22 1.22 -17.02
N LEU A 149 4.25 2.04 -17.20
CA LEU A 149 5.44 1.69 -17.99
C LEU A 149 6.27 0.59 -17.31
N ILE A 150 6.44 0.67 -15.99
CA ILE A 150 7.15 -0.36 -15.20
C ILE A 150 6.47 -1.73 -15.37
N HIS A 151 5.14 -1.78 -15.40
CA HIS A 151 4.38 -3.04 -15.50
C HIS A 151 3.96 -3.42 -16.93
N VAL A 152 4.36 -2.66 -17.96
CA VAL A 152 3.96 -2.90 -19.36
C VAL A 152 4.46 -4.23 -19.91
N HIS A 153 5.50 -4.80 -19.31
CA HIS A 153 6.01 -6.10 -19.71
C HIS A 153 5.10 -7.25 -19.26
N MET A 154 4.24 -7.07 -18.24
CA MET A 154 3.41 -8.15 -17.69
C MET A 154 2.43 -8.75 -18.72
N PRO A 155 1.64 -7.95 -19.48
CA PRO A 155 0.75 -8.49 -20.52
C PRO A 155 1.45 -9.31 -21.61
N ILE A 156 2.76 -9.16 -21.79
CA ILE A 156 3.53 -9.90 -22.79
C ILE A 156 3.79 -11.33 -22.30
N PHE A 157 4.15 -11.49 -21.02
CA PHE A 157 4.60 -12.75 -20.42
C PHE A 157 3.55 -13.48 -19.59
N TYR A 158 2.39 -12.86 -19.36
CA TYR A 158 1.24 -13.53 -18.75
C TYR A 158 0.35 -14.15 -19.83
N GLU A 159 0.02 -15.42 -19.66
CA GLU A 159 -0.87 -16.14 -20.56
C GLU A 159 -1.94 -16.88 -19.79
N SER A 160 -3.09 -17.03 -20.46
CA SER A 160 -4.12 -17.94 -20.00
C SER A 160 -3.79 -19.36 -20.45
N ALA A 161 -3.50 -20.26 -19.50
CA ALA A 161 -3.15 -21.65 -19.77
C ALA A 161 -3.96 -22.62 -18.92
N TRP A 162 -4.08 -23.86 -19.38
CA TRP A 162 -4.62 -24.97 -18.62
C TRP A 162 -3.48 -25.61 -17.80
N ASP A 163 -3.63 -25.65 -16.48
CA ASP A 163 -2.74 -26.37 -15.56
C ASP A 163 -3.57 -27.43 -14.83
N ASN A 164 -3.35 -28.71 -15.15
CA ASN A 164 -4.00 -29.86 -14.50
C ASN A 164 -5.53 -29.67 -14.27
N ASP A 165 -6.29 -29.45 -15.36
CA ASP A 165 -7.75 -29.21 -15.39
C ASP A 165 -8.24 -27.91 -14.74
N ALA A 166 -7.34 -27.07 -14.20
CA ALA A 166 -7.63 -25.69 -13.83
C ALA A 166 -7.15 -24.74 -14.93
N PHE A 167 -8.06 -24.00 -15.56
CA PHE A 167 -7.65 -22.84 -16.35
C PHE A 167 -6.99 -21.83 -15.40
N GLY A 168 -6.02 -21.04 -15.86
CA GLY A 168 -5.23 -20.15 -15.00
C GLY A 168 -4.63 -19.00 -15.80
N CYS A 169 -4.38 -17.86 -15.14
CA CYS A 169 -3.64 -16.73 -15.70
C CYS A 169 -2.28 -16.67 -15.01
N GLY A 170 -1.23 -17.10 -15.71
CA GLY A 170 0.08 -17.35 -15.13
C GLY A 170 1.23 -16.87 -16.01
N ILE A 171 2.44 -16.95 -15.47
CA ILE A 171 3.66 -16.62 -16.21
C ILE A 171 4.01 -17.78 -17.14
N SER A 172 4.23 -17.51 -18.43
CA SER A 172 4.55 -18.55 -19.42
C SER A 172 6.04 -18.90 -19.51
N SER A 173 6.95 -17.97 -19.20
CA SER A 173 8.40 -18.17 -19.30
C SER A 173 9.06 -18.35 -17.94
N TYR A 174 9.87 -19.40 -17.77
CA TYR A 174 10.69 -19.62 -16.58
C TYR A 174 11.69 -18.46 -16.34
N GLN A 175 12.30 -17.92 -17.40
CA GLN A 175 13.24 -16.79 -17.28
C GLN A 175 12.53 -15.54 -16.76
N TYR A 176 11.30 -15.29 -17.25
CA TYR A 176 10.50 -14.19 -16.77
C TYR A 176 10.00 -14.43 -15.34
N PHE A 177 9.66 -15.67 -14.99
CA PHE A 177 9.31 -16.06 -13.62
C PHE A 177 10.46 -15.77 -12.63
N LEU A 178 11.70 -16.12 -13.01
CA LEU A 178 12.90 -15.78 -12.23
C LEU A 178 13.02 -14.27 -12.04
N PHE A 179 12.97 -13.50 -13.14
CA PHE A 179 13.01 -12.04 -13.09
C PHE A 179 11.94 -11.46 -12.16
N PHE A 180 10.69 -11.90 -12.34
CA PHE A 180 9.54 -11.37 -11.62
C PHE A 180 9.58 -11.69 -10.12
N THR A 181 10.10 -12.86 -9.76
CA THR A 181 10.27 -13.30 -8.36
C THR A 181 11.15 -12.34 -7.55
N PHE A 182 12.15 -11.70 -8.17
CA PHE A 182 12.96 -10.65 -7.52
C PHE A 182 12.37 -9.26 -7.73
N PHE A 183 11.96 -8.95 -8.96
CA PHE A 183 11.45 -7.63 -9.34
C PHE A 183 10.22 -7.23 -8.51
N GLY A 184 9.26 -8.14 -8.35
CA GLY A 184 8.00 -7.92 -7.63
C GLY A 184 8.21 -7.39 -6.21
N PRO A 185 8.86 -8.14 -5.29
CA PRO A 185 9.06 -7.68 -3.92
C PRO A 185 9.99 -6.46 -3.80
N ILE A 186 10.95 -6.28 -4.72
CA ILE A 186 11.83 -5.11 -4.72
C ILE A 186 11.04 -3.84 -5.01
N VAL A 187 10.30 -3.82 -6.12
CA VAL A 187 9.55 -2.64 -6.57
C VAL A 187 8.33 -2.40 -5.69
N ALA A 188 7.62 -3.46 -5.31
CA ALA A 188 6.39 -3.37 -4.54
C ALA A 188 6.62 -3.22 -3.04
N CYS A 189 7.86 -3.28 -2.52
CA CYS A 189 8.08 -3.15 -1.08
C CYS A 189 9.48 -2.68 -0.65
N LEU A 190 10.56 -3.34 -1.07
CA LEU A 190 11.90 -3.03 -0.55
C LEU A 190 12.33 -1.59 -0.87
N LEU A 191 12.25 -1.20 -2.15
CA LEU A 191 12.59 0.14 -2.61
C LEU A 191 11.74 1.23 -1.93
N PRO A 192 10.40 1.16 -1.91
CA PRO A 192 9.58 2.17 -1.23
C PRO A 192 9.84 2.24 0.29
N ILE A 193 10.10 1.12 0.98
CA ILE A 193 10.48 1.14 2.40
C ILE A 193 11.79 1.89 2.60
N LEU A 194 12.82 1.60 1.80
CA LEU A 194 14.11 2.29 1.89
C LEU A 194 13.94 3.79 1.70
N LEU A 195 13.18 4.21 0.69
CA LEU A 195 12.88 5.61 0.42
C LEU A 195 12.10 6.25 1.59
N MET A 196 11.06 5.60 2.10
CA MET A 196 10.30 6.08 3.25
C MET A 196 11.19 6.28 4.48
N CYS A 197 12.09 5.35 4.79
CA CYS A 197 13.04 5.49 5.90
C CYS A 197 13.98 6.69 5.72
N ILE A 198 14.55 6.87 4.52
CA ILE A 198 15.43 8.01 4.21
C ILE A 198 14.69 9.33 4.42
N PHE A 199 13.48 9.46 3.88
CA PHE A 199 12.69 10.68 4.02
C PHE A 199 12.16 10.88 5.45
N ALA A 200 11.80 9.81 6.17
CA ALA A 200 11.40 9.88 7.58
C ALA A 200 12.50 10.51 8.45
N ILE A 201 13.73 10.01 8.32
CA ILE A 201 14.90 10.54 9.04
C ILE A 201 15.13 12.01 8.67
N SER A 202 15.05 12.33 7.38
CA SER A 202 15.24 13.69 6.88
C SER A 202 14.18 14.67 7.40
N ILE A 203 12.90 14.25 7.46
CA ILE A 203 11.80 15.03 8.03
C ILE A 203 12.08 15.32 9.51
N VAL A 204 12.45 14.31 10.29
CA VAL A 204 12.75 14.48 11.72
C VAL A 204 13.91 15.45 11.93
N HIS A 205 14.97 15.33 11.12
CA HIS A 205 16.13 16.23 11.18
C HIS A 205 15.73 17.69 10.88
N ASN A 206 14.97 17.91 9.81
CA ASN A 206 14.52 19.24 9.41
C ASN A 206 13.58 19.89 10.43
N VAL A 207 12.64 19.12 10.99
CA VAL A 207 11.70 19.61 12.01
C VAL A 207 12.43 19.99 13.30
N ARG A 208 13.37 19.15 13.77
CA ARG A 208 14.20 19.44 14.96
C ARG A 208 15.06 20.68 14.75
N SER A 209 15.71 20.79 13.60
CA SER A 209 16.52 21.96 13.28
C SER A 209 15.71 23.25 13.24
N THR A 210 14.50 23.21 12.70
CA THR A 210 13.63 24.39 12.63
C THR A 210 13.15 24.77 14.05
N ARG A 211 12.98 23.79 14.95
CA ARG A 211 12.70 24.03 16.37
C ARG A 211 13.77 24.85 17.06
N ASN A 212 15.03 24.47 16.88
CA ASN A 212 16.15 25.09 17.59
C ASN A 212 16.43 26.53 17.13
N ARG A 213 16.00 26.94 15.93
CA ARG A 213 16.19 28.32 15.42
C ARG A 213 15.04 29.27 15.75
N VAL A 214 13.80 28.78 15.74
CA VAL A 214 12.60 29.63 15.93
C VAL A 214 12.40 30.06 17.39
N PHE A 215 13.06 29.39 18.35
CA PHE A 215 13.12 29.89 19.74
C PHE A 215 13.73 31.31 19.84
N GLN A 216 14.33 31.83 18.75
CA GLN A 216 14.95 33.15 18.67
C GLN A 216 14.16 34.22 17.89
N GLN A 217 12.98 33.94 17.30
CA GLN A 217 12.27 34.94 16.46
C GLN A 217 10.77 35.11 16.80
N THR A 218 10.42 36.33 17.22
CA THR A 218 9.12 36.84 17.69
C THR A 218 8.15 37.16 16.53
N GLY A 219 7.39 36.16 16.08
CA GLY A 219 6.28 36.32 15.12
C GLY A 219 5.17 35.31 15.40
N VAL A 220 4.41 35.55 16.46
CA VAL A 220 4.04 34.48 17.42
C VAL A 220 2.80 33.65 17.02
N ALA A 221 1.67 34.21 16.56
CA ALA A 221 0.44 33.38 16.45
C ALA A 221 0.23 32.66 15.09
N ARG A 222 0.37 33.34 13.95
CA ARG A 222 0.06 32.78 12.62
C ARG A 222 1.07 31.72 12.18
N ASN A 223 2.36 31.95 12.45
CA ASN A 223 3.42 31.00 12.16
C ASN A 223 3.36 29.76 13.07
N GLU A 224 2.96 29.93 14.34
CA GLU A 224 2.73 28.79 15.24
C GLU A 224 1.58 27.91 14.77
N ARG A 225 0.47 28.49 14.32
CA ARG A 225 -0.65 27.71 13.77
C ARG A 225 -0.23 26.91 12.54
N LEU A 226 0.33 27.55 11.51
CA LEU A 226 0.80 26.87 10.29
C LEU A 226 1.81 25.75 10.61
N ARG A 227 2.70 26.01 11.57
CA ARG A 227 3.70 25.04 12.02
C ARG A 227 3.13 23.88 12.82
N SER A 228 2.10 24.13 13.63
CA SER A 228 1.38 23.07 14.34
C SER A 228 0.69 22.13 13.34
N GLU A 229 0.15 22.68 12.25
CA GLU A 229 -0.52 21.93 11.20
C GLU A 229 0.48 21.08 10.40
N ASP A 230 1.64 21.64 10.03
CA ASP A 230 2.72 20.89 9.38
C ASP A 230 3.29 19.78 10.27
N ARG A 231 3.44 20.04 11.58
CA ARG A 231 3.88 19.02 12.54
C ARG A 231 2.89 17.86 12.62
N GLN A 232 1.59 18.14 12.64
CA GLN A 232 0.57 17.09 12.70
C GLN A 232 0.62 16.20 11.45
N MET A 233 0.77 16.76 10.26
CA MET A 233 0.91 15.98 9.02
C MET A 233 2.19 15.15 9.00
N ALA A 234 3.31 15.70 9.49
CA ALA A 234 4.55 14.94 9.65
C ALA A 234 4.37 13.77 10.64
N THR A 235 3.66 13.99 11.75
CA THR A 235 3.34 12.92 12.71
C THR A 235 2.47 11.82 12.09
N MET A 236 1.41 12.18 11.37
CA MET A 236 0.58 11.21 10.63
C MET A 236 1.43 10.33 9.72
N LEU A 237 2.35 10.96 8.98
CA LEU A 237 3.19 10.26 8.02
C LEU A 237 4.22 9.36 8.69
N LEU A 238 4.84 9.78 9.79
CA LEU A 238 5.79 8.94 10.53
C LEU A 238 5.12 7.69 11.09
N PHE A 239 3.89 7.81 11.61
CA PHE A 239 3.12 6.64 12.03
C PHE A 239 2.71 5.77 10.84
N GLN A 240 2.29 6.36 9.73
CA GLN A 240 2.00 5.62 8.49
C GLN A 240 3.22 4.82 8.04
N ILE A 241 4.41 5.42 8.03
CA ILE A 241 5.66 4.75 7.62
C ILE A 241 5.97 3.59 8.57
N LEU A 242 5.89 3.81 9.88
CA LEU A 242 6.14 2.77 10.88
C LEU A 242 5.19 1.57 10.68
N VAL A 243 3.89 1.83 10.58
CA VAL A 243 2.89 0.77 10.37
C VAL A 243 3.11 0.08 9.03
N THR A 244 3.47 0.83 7.98
CA THR A 244 3.73 0.27 6.65
C THR A 244 4.92 -0.69 6.66
N ILE A 245 6.00 -0.34 7.37
CA ILE A 245 7.16 -1.22 7.53
C ILE A 245 6.75 -2.51 8.26
N LEU A 246 6.04 -2.40 9.37
CA LEU A 246 5.61 -3.56 10.16
C LEU A 246 4.70 -4.51 9.38
N LEU A 247 3.75 -3.97 8.62
CA LEU A 247 2.82 -4.75 7.81
C LEU A 247 3.47 -5.40 6.58
N SER A 248 4.51 -4.76 6.04
CA SER A 248 5.10 -5.19 4.76
C SER A 248 6.35 -6.07 4.93
N LEU A 249 6.97 -6.05 6.12
CA LEU A 249 8.15 -6.86 6.42
C LEU A 249 7.91 -8.38 6.24
N PRO A 250 6.81 -8.98 6.74
CA PRO A 250 6.56 -10.41 6.53
C PRO A 250 6.48 -10.79 5.05
N TYR A 251 5.89 -9.92 4.23
CA TYR A 251 5.74 -10.16 2.79
C TYR A 251 7.08 -10.15 2.07
N VAL A 252 7.95 -9.18 2.38
CA VAL A 252 9.30 -9.14 1.79
C VAL A 252 10.12 -10.34 2.25
N SER A 253 10.09 -10.67 3.54
CA SER A 253 10.88 -11.79 4.07
C SER A 253 10.49 -13.11 3.43
N THR A 254 9.19 -13.39 3.32
CA THR A 254 8.70 -14.63 2.69
C THR A 254 8.95 -14.65 1.17
N SER A 255 8.88 -13.50 0.50
CA SER A 255 9.17 -13.40 -0.94
C SER A 255 10.66 -13.57 -1.25
N LEU A 256 11.54 -12.98 -0.44
CA LEU A 256 12.99 -13.16 -0.58
C LEU A 256 13.42 -14.58 -0.23
N TYR A 257 12.83 -15.19 0.80
CA TYR A 257 13.05 -16.60 1.12
C TYR A 257 12.65 -17.49 -0.07
N TYR A 258 11.47 -17.26 -0.67
CA TYR A 258 11.05 -17.97 -1.87
C TYR A 258 12.08 -17.82 -3.01
N ALA A 259 12.49 -16.58 -3.28
CA ALA A 259 13.40 -16.25 -4.37
C ALA A 259 14.78 -16.87 -4.20
N PHE A 260 15.37 -16.82 -3.01
CA PHE A 260 16.71 -17.33 -2.78
C PHE A 260 16.73 -18.83 -2.50
N ASP A 261 15.93 -19.30 -1.55
CA ASP A 261 16.01 -20.67 -1.06
C ASP A 261 15.38 -21.67 -2.04
N LEU A 262 14.16 -21.40 -2.49
CA LEU A 262 13.41 -22.36 -3.29
C LEU A 262 13.70 -22.24 -4.79
N VAL A 263 14.07 -21.05 -5.25
CA VAL A 263 14.27 -20.77 -6.68
C VAL A 263 15.74 -20.78 -7.09
N ILE A 264 16.63 -20.14 -6.33
CA ILE A 264 18.08 -20.09 -6.68
C ILE A 264 18.85 -21.29 -6.13
N LEU A 265 18.62 -21.65 -4.88
CA LEU A 265 19.29 -22.80 -4.25
C LEU A 265 18.61 -24.13 -4.57
N ASP A 266 17.44 -24.09 -5.22
CA ASP A 266 16.63 -25.26 -5.60
C ASP A 266 16.34 -26.20 -4.41
N ASN A 267 16.21 -25.62 -3.21
CA ASN A 267 15.90 -26.39 -2.01
C ASN A 267 14.44 -26.84 -2.06
N THR A 268 14.21 -28.14 -1.90
CA THR A 268 12.86 -28.70 -1.88
C THR A 268 12.31 -28.79 -0.46
N LEU A 269 11.21 -28.11 -0.20
CA LEU A 269 10.47 -28.27 1.06
C LEU A 269 9.70 -29.60 1.10
N SER A 270 9.66 -30.21 2.28
CA SER A 270 8.74 -31.32 2.57
C SER A 270 7.28 -30.87 2.40
N LEU A 271 6.34 -31.81 2.23
CA LEU A 271 4.92 -31.50 2.10
C LEU A 271 4.41 -30.57 3.22
N LEU A 272 4.79 -30.87 4.46
CA LEU A 272 4.47 -30.03 5.62
C LEU A 272 5.09 -28.64 5.50
N GLY A 273 6.36 -28.57 5.09
CA GLY A 273 7.05 -27.30 4.85
C GLY A 273 6.35 -26.44 3.80
N GLN A 274 5.89 -27.03 2.69
CA GLN A 274 5.16 -26.32 1.64
C GLN A 274 3.82 -25.76 2.15
N ILE A 275 3.07 -26.53 2.93
CA ILE A 275 1.79 -26.08 3.50
C ILE A 275 1.98 -24.96 4.53
N ILE A 276 2.96 -25.10 5.42
CA ILE A 276 3.34 -24.03 6.36
C ILE A 276 3.75 -22.77 5.61
N PHE A 277 4.59 -22.93 4.60
CA PHE A 277 5.10 -21.81 3.82
C PHE A 277 3.99 -21.08 3.06
N ARG A 278 3.06 -21.81 2.43
CA ARG A 278 1.88 -21.22 1.78
C ARG A 278 0.98 -20.48 2.76
N CYS A 279 0.77 -21.02 3.96
CA CYS A 279 0.03 -20.35 5.02
C CYS A 279 0.73 -19.04 5.45
N ALA A 280 2.04 -19.09 5.67
CA ALA A 280 2.84 -17.92 6.01
C ALA A 280 2.83 -16.85 4.91
N GLN A 281 2.93 -17.25 3.64
CA GLN A 281 2.81 -16.35 2.50
C GLN A 281 1.43 -15.71 2.41
N ALA A 282 0.36 -16.48 2.61
CA ALA A 282 -1.01 -15.95 2.60
C ALA A 282 -1.19 -14.91 3.71
N LEU A 283 -0.77 -15.22 4.93
CA LEU A 283 -0.80 -14.27 6.05
C LEU A 283 0.02 -13.01 5.75
N ALA A 284 1.25 -13.17 5.26
CA ALA A 284 2.14 -12.07 4.93
C ALA A 284 1.57 -11.17 3.83
N MET A 285 0.97 -11.76 2.80
CA MET A 285 0.26 -11.05 1.74
C MET A 285 -0.94 -10.26 2.29
N PHE A 286 -1.76 -10.87 3.15
CA PHE A 286 -2.87 -10.16 3.78
C PHE A 286 -2.39 -8.99 4.65
N LEU A 287 -1.34 -9.17 5.44
CA LEU A 287 -0.74 -8.09 6.21
C LEU A 287 -0.27 -6.94 5.30
N PHE A 288 0.37 -7.26 4.17
CA PHE A 288 0.73 -6.24 3.18
C PHE A 288 -0.51 -5.50 2.64
N TYR A 289 -1.61 -6.21 2.39
CA TYR A 289 -2.83 -5.64 1.81
C TYR A 289 -3.50 -4.68 2.78
N THR A 290 -3.33 -4.90 4.09
CA THR A 290 -3.82 -4.01 5.16
C THR A 290 -3.27 -2.58 5.03
N ASN A 291 -2.13 -2.36 4.36
CA ASN A 291 -1.63 -1.01 4.08
C ASN A 291 -2.63 -0.11 3.35
N SER A 292 -3.49 -0.68 2.49
CA SER A 292 -4.53 0.06 1.77
C SER A 292 -5.68 0.53 2.67
N ILE A 293 -5.71 0.08 3.93
CA ILE A 293 -6.81 0.30 4.89
C ILE A 293 -6.39 1.26 6.00
N THR A 294 -5.15 1.15 6.46
CA THR A 294 -4.69 1.77 7.71
C THR A 294 -4.74 3.30 7.72
N GLY A 295 -4.69 3.95 6.54
CA GLY A 295 -4.56 5.41 6.42
C GLY A 295 -5.55 6.18 7.30
N PHE A 296 -6.85 5.97 7.12
CA PHE A 296 -7.89 6.69 7.88
C PHE A 296 -7.74 6.52 9.40
N TYR A 297 -7.50 5.29 9.85
CA TYR A 297 -7.39 4.97 11.26
C TYR A 297 -6.15 5.62 11.88
N ILE A 298 -5.01 5.59 11.18
CA ILE A 298 -3.78 6.28 11.60
C ILE A 298 -4.01 7.79 11.66
N TYR A 299 -4.62 8.37 10.62
CA TYR A 299 -4.85 9.82 10.53
C TYR A 299 -5.76 10.32 11.65
N THR A 300 -6.81 9.55 11.95
CA THR A 300 -7.74 9.83 13.04
C THR A 300 -7.05 9.78 14.41
N LEU A 301 -6.19 8.80 14.66
CA LEU A 301 -5.47 8.67 15.94
C LEU A 301 -4.41 9.77 16.12
N THR A 302 -3.71 10.13 15.05
CA THR A 302 -2.48 10.94 15.14
C THR A 302 -2.70 12.44 14.92
N SER A 303 -3.79 12.86 14.27
CA SER A 303 -4.01 14.26 13.89
C SER A 303 -5.26 14.89 14.50
N PRO A 304 -5.10 15.84 15.44
CA PRO A 304 -6.20 16.64 15.96
C PRO A 304 -6.95 17.41 14.86
N LYS A 305 -6.25 17.95 13.85
CA LYS A 305 -6.89 18.66 12.74
C LYS A 305 -7.75 17.72 11.90
N PHE A 306 -7.29 16.51 11.64
CA PHE A 306 -8.07 15.50 10.93
C PHE A 306 -9.35 15.16 11.70
N ARG A 307 -9.25 14.94 13.01
CA ARG A 307 -10.42 14.71 13.89
C ARG A 307 -11.38 15.89 13.92
N ALA A 308 -10.88 17.12 13.96
CA ALA A 308 -11.73 18.31 13.96
C ALA A 308 -12.52 18.44 12.64
N GLU A 309 -11.89 18.15 11.49
CA GLU A 309 -12.60 18.12 10.21
C GLU A 309 -13.62 16.97 10.13
N MET A 310 -13.27 15.80 10.65
CA MET A 310 -14.21 14.67 10.77
C MET A 310 -15.45 15.05 11.61
N GLN A 311 -15.26 15.65 12.79
CA GLN A 311 -16.36 16.10 13.65
C GLN A 311 -17.24 17.14 12.95
N ARG A 312 -16.65 18.08 12.19
CA ARG A 312 -17.41 19.04 11.39
C ARG A 312 -18.26 18.35 10.32
N CYS A 313 -17.71 17.37 9.62
CA CYS A 313 -18.46 16.59 8.63
C CYS A 313 -19.65 15.85 9.27
N VAL A 314 -19.43 15.22 10.43
CA VAL A 314 -20.52 14.52 11.14
C VAL A 314 -21.61 15.49 11.59
N ASN A 315 -21.22 16.66 12.10
CA ASN A 315 -22.20 17.68 12.52
C ASN A 315 -22.99 18.25 11.34
N GLU A 316 -22.37 18.45 10.18
CA GLU A 316 -23.07 18.91 8.97
C GLU A 316 -24.07 17.88 8.43
N ILE A 317 -23.78 16.58 8.57
CA ILE A 317 -24.69 15.50 8.15
C ILE A 317 -25.81 15.29 9.18
N GLY A 318 -25.50 15.42 10.47
CA GLY A 318 -26.47 15.21 11.56
C GLY A 318 -27.45 16.36 11.79
N PHE A 319 -27.21 17.54 11.19
CA PHE A 319 -28.12 18.69 11.19
C PHE A 319 -28.77 18.94 9.81
N GLY A 320 -28.74 17.95 8.92
CA GLY A 320 -29.33 17.99 7.58
C GLY A 320 -30.72 17.38 7.51
#